data_AF-A0A2K3PM70-F1
#
_entry.id   AF-A0A2K3PM70-F1
#
_cell.length_a   1.000
_cell.length_b   1.000
_cell.length_c   1.000
_cell.angle_alpha   90.00
_cell.angle_beta   90.00
_cell.angle_gamma   90.00
#
_symmetry.space_group_name_H-M   'P 1'
#
loop_
_entity.id
_entity.type
_entity.pdbx_description
1 polymer ?
#
loop_
_entity_poly.entity_id
_entity_poly.type
_entity_poly.pdbx_seq_one_letter_code
_entity_poly.pdbx_strand_id
1 'polypeptide(L)'
;MFYFCELFSGSGPAYIYLAIEALADGGVAAGLPRDLALSLASQTVLGAASMATQSGKHPGQLKDDVTSPGGTTIAGVHELEKAGFRGTLMNAVVAAAKRSRELS
;
A
#
# COMPACT_ATOMS: atom_id res chain seq x y z
N MET A 1 -8.09 24.52 1.60
CA MET A 1 -6.78 23.97 1.21
C MET A 1 -6.16 23.11 2.31
N PHE A 2 -6.16 23.55 3.58
CA PHE A 2 -5.49 22.82 4.68
C PHE A 2 -6.07 21.42 5.02
N TYR A 3 -7.39 21.22 4.94
CA TYR A 3 -8.03 19.94 5.30
C TYR A 3 -7.60 18.71 4.47
N PHE A 4 -7.17 18.91 3.23
CA PHE A 4 -6.78 17.79 2.36
C PHE A 4 -5.38 17.26 2.65
N CYS A 5 -4.51 18.09 3.25
CA CYS A 5 -3.14 17.68 3.56
C CYS A 5 -3.14 16.62 4.69
N GLU A 6 -3.98 16.76 5.71
CA GLU A 6 -4.07 15.81 6.84
C GLU A 6 -4.50 14.39 6.43
N LEU A 7 -5.20 14.24 5.31
CA LEU A 7 -5.61 12.93 4.79
C LEU A 7 -4.44 12.08 4.34
N PHE A 8 -3.36 12.74 3.90
CA PHE A 8 -2.16 12.08 3.43
C PHE A 8 -0.98 12.25 4.39
N SER A 9 -0.86 13.38 5.09
CA SER A 9 0.22 13.62 6.05
C SER A 9 -0.10 13.17 7.47
N GLY A 10 -1.37 13.15 7.86
CA GLY A 10 -1.82 12.73 9.20
C GLY A 10 -2.28 11.27 9.23
N SER A 11 -3.31 10.93 8.46
CA SER A 11 -3.90 9.58 8.47
C SER A 11 -3.24 8.60 7.50
N GLY A 12 -2.64 9.09 6.42
CA GLY A 12 -1.95 8.28 5.40
C GLY A 12 -0.90 7.29 5.94
N PRO A 13 0.03 7.71 6.83
CA PRO A 13 1.04 6.81 7.37
C PRO A 13 0.46 5.60 8.11
N ALA A 14 -0.68 5.76 8.80
CA ALA A 14 -1.31 4.66 9.52
C ALA A 14 -1.78 3.53 8.60
N TYR A 15 -2.30 3.86 7.41
CA TYR A 15 -2.70 2.87 6.41
C TYR A 15 -1.49 2.07 5.91
N ILE A 16 -0.35 2.75 5.76
CA ILE A 16 0.89 2.14 5.29
C ILE A 16 1.54 1.29 6.38
N TYR A 17 1.49 1.70 7.65
CA TYR A 17 1.94 0.85 8.77
C TYR A 17 1.14 -0.45 8.84
N LEU A 18 -0.18 -0.38 8.68
CA LEU A 18 -1.03 -1.57 8.62
C LEU A 18 -0.65 -2.47 7.42
N ALA A 19 -0.34 -1.87 6.26
CA ALA A 19 0.11 -2.62 5.10
C ALA A 19 1.47 -3.31 5.33
N ILE A 20 2.42 -2.64 5.98
CA ILE A 20 3.73 -3.20 6.33
C ILE A 20 3.56 -4.40 7.27
N GLU A 21 2.75 -4.24 8.32
CA GLU A 21 2.45 -5.32 9.27
C GLU A 21 1.78 -6.50 8.57
N ALA A 22 0.75 -6.26 7.75
CA ALA A 22 0.05 -7.30 7.00
C ALA A 22 0.96 -8.03 6.00
N LEU A 23 1.88 -7.32 5.34
CA LEU A 23 2.89 -7.93 4.46
C LEU A 23 3.87 -8.81 5.26
N ALA A 24 4.30 -8.35 6.43
CA ALA A 24 5.16 -9.12 7.32
C ALA A 24 4.44 -10.39 7.81
N ASP A 25 3.17 -10.28 8.21
CA ASP A 25 2.33 -11.42 8.58
C ASP A 25 2.16 -12.42 7.44
N GLY A 26 1.92 -11.93 6.22
CA GLY A 26 1.89 -12.76 5.02
C GLY A 26 3.22 -13.48 4.77
N GLY A 27 4.34 -12.80 4.99
CA GLY A 27 5.67 -13.40 4.93
C GLY A 27 5.88 -14.51 5.96
N VAL A 28 5.43 -14.30 7.21
CA VAL A 28 5.48 -15.34 8.25
C VAL A 28 4.57 -16.51 7.93
N ALA A 29 3.35 -16.26 7.44
CA ALA A 29 2.44 -17.31 6.98
C ALA A 29 3.02 -18.12 5.82
N ALA A 30 3.86 -17.50 4.98
CA ALA A 30 4.61 -18.15 3.92
C ALA A 30 5.93 -18.82 4.39
N GLY A 31 6.27 -18.76 5.68
CA GLY A 31 7.40 -19.46 6.29
C GLY A 31 8.64 -18.62 6.59
N LEU A 32 8.57 -17.29 6.49
CA LEU A 32 9.69 -16.42 6.86
C LEU A 32 9.79 -16.19 8.39
N PRO A 33 11.01 -16.02 8.94
CA PRO A 33 11.18 -15.49 10.28
C PRO A 33 10.58 -14.08 10.42
N ARG A 34 9.95 -13.79 11.56
CA ARG A 34 9.27 -12.50 11.83
C ARG A 34 10.14 -11.27 11.54
N ASP A 35 11.36 -11.25 12.08
CA ASP A 35 12.25 -10.08 11.96
C ASP A 35 12.66 -9.82 10.51
N LEU A 36 12.89 -10.89 9.75
CA LEU A 36 13.19 -10.82 8.33
C LEU A 36 11.98 -10.36 7.52
N ALA A 37 10.80 -10.93 7.79
CA ALA A 37 9.56 -10.56 7.10
C ALA A 37 9.23 -9.07 7.28
N LEU A 38 9.38 -8.55 8.51
CA LEU A 38 9.15 -7.13 8.81
C LEU A 38 10.16 -6.21 8.10
N SER A 39 11.43 -6.60 8.10
CA SER A 39 12.50 -5.84 7.44
C SER A 39 12.28 -5.79 5.92
N LEU A 40 11.94 -6.92 5.30
CA LEU A 40 11.63 -7.00 3.88
C LEU A 40 10.38 -6.19 3.53
N ALA A 41 9.28 -6.34 4.29
CA ALA A 41 8.05 -5.61 4.06
C ALA A 41 8.27 -4.08 4.07
N SER A 42 8.99 -3.58 5.08
CA SER A 42 9.30 -2.15 5.21
C SER A 42 10.13 -1.65 4.03
N GLN A 43 11.18 -2.39 3.66
CA GLN A 43 12.04 -2.01 2.53
C GLN A 43 11.33 -2.09 1.18
N THR A 44 10.44 -3.06 0.99
CA THR A 44 9.60 -3.19 -0.21
C THR A 44 8.71 -1.96 -0.38
N VAL A 45 8.04 -1.53 0.70
CA VAL A 45 7.19 -0.32 0.67
C VAL A 45 8.01 0.93 0.36
N LEU A 46 9.17 1.09 1.00
CA LEU A 46 10.08 2.22 0.75
C LEU A 46 10.56 2.24 -0.71
N GLY A 47 10.96 1.10 -1.26
CA GLY A 47 11.42 0.97 -2.64
C GLY A 47 10.32 1.29 -3.64
N ALA A 48 9.10 0.77 -3.43
CA ALA A 48 7.96 1.05 -4.30
C ALA A 48 7.58 2.55 -4.31
N ALA A 49 7.55 3.19 -3.14
CA ALA A 49 7.29 4.62 -3.02
C ALA A 49 8.38 5.47 -3.67
N SER A 50 9.65 5.07 -3.52
CA SER A 50 10.79 5.73 -4.19
C SER A 50 10.67 5.65 -5.71
N MET A 51 10.31 4.48 -6.26
CA MET A 51 10.07 4.32 -7.69
C MET A 51 8.91 5.18 -8.19
N ALA A 52 7.81 5.22 -7.45
CA ALA A 52 6.64 6.03 -7.81
C ALA A 52 6.94 7.53 -7.86
N THR A 53 7.83 8.01 -6.99
CA THR A 53 8.19 9.43 -6.90
C THR A 53 9.30 9.84 -7.86
N GLN A 54 10.25 8.94 -8.15
CA GLN A 54 11.46 9.28 -8.92
C GLN A 54 11.36 8.92 -10.41
N SER A 55 10.55 7.93 -10.78
CA SER A 55 10.54 7.41 -12.16
C SER A 55 9.77 8.28 -13.16
N GLY A 56 8.87 9.16 -12.69
CA GLY A 56 7.92 9.89 -13.54
C GLY A 56 6.89 9.00 -14.26
N LYS A 57 6.85 7.70 -13.95
CA LYS A 57 5.91 6.74 -14.56
C LYS A 57 4.59 6.70 -13.80
N HIS A 58 3.50 6.45 -14.54
CA HIS A 58 2.21 6.19 -13.92
C HIS A 58 2.27 4.91 -13.04
N PRO A 59 1.63 4.85 -11.85
CA PRO A 59 1.66 3.65 -11.00
C PRO A 59 1.16 2.39 -11.67
N GLY A 60 0.22 2.50 -12.61
CA GLY A 60 -0.22 1.39 -13.45
C GLY A 60 0.91 0.81 -14.29
N GLN A 61 1.73 1.67 -14.90
CA GLN A 61 2.91 1.24 -15.66
C GLN A 61 3.95 0.60 -14.75
N LEU A 62 4.22 1.19 -13.57
CA LEU A 62 5.16 0.60 -12.61
C LEU A 62 4.72 -0.79 -12.14
N LYS A 63 3.41 -0.99 -11.95
CA LYS A 63 2.83 -2.30 -11.65
C LYS A 63 3.03 -3.26 -12.84
N ASP A 64 2.76 -2.80 -14.07
CA ASP A 64 2.96 -3.62 -15.28
C ASP A 64 4.43 -4.04 -15.46
N ASP A 65 5.38 -3.13 -15.19
CA ASP A 65 6.83 -3.35 -15.29
C ASP A 65 7.32 -4.49 -14.37
N VAL A 66 6.61 -4.80 -13.28
CA VAL A 66 6.97 -5.86 -12.31
C VAL A 66 6.03 -7.07 -12.35
N THR A 67 5.03 -7.09 -13.22
CA THR A 67 4.10 -8.21 -13.41
C THR A 67 4.44 -9.01 -14.65
N SER A 68 5.20 -10.09 -14.48
CA SER A 68 5.47 -11.03 -15.57
C SER A 68 4.25 -11.92 -15.88
N PRO A 69 4.06 -12.34 -17.15
CA PRO A 69 2.98 -13.27 -17.52
C PRO A 69 3.05 -14.58 -16.72
N GLY A 70 1.96 -14.92 -16.01
CA GLY A 70 1.88 -16.13 -15.19
C GLY A 70 2.80 -16.15 -13.95
N GLY A 71 3.44 -15.03 -13.62
CA GLY A 71 4.37 -14.93 -12.49
C GLY A 71 3.70 -14.81 -11.12
N THR A 72 4.53 -14.80 -10.07
CA THR A 72 4.08 -14.65 -8.68
C THR A 72 3.44 -13.28 -8.41
N THR A 73 3.97 -12.21 -9.00
CA THR A 73 3.42 -10.85 -8.84
C THR A 73 1.99 -10.75 -9.32
N ILE A 74 1.67 -11.30 -10.51
CA ILE A 74 0.30 -11.20 -11.05
C ILE A 74 -0.69 -12.06 -10.26
N ALA A 75 -0.25 -13.19 -9.71
CA ALA A 75 -1.07 -13.99 -8.78
C ALA A 75 -1.43 -13.20 -7.51
N GLY A 76 -0.45 -12.52 -6.90
CA GLY A 76 -0.70 -11.65 -5.74
C GLY A 76 -1.60 -10.45 -6.06
N VAL A 77 -1.34 -9.76 -7.19
CA VAL A 77 -2.19 -8.64 -7.66
C VAL A 77 -3.63 -9.11 -7.87
N HIS A 78 -3.84 -10.29 -8.45
CA HIS A 78 -5.18 -10.82 -8.66
C HIS A 78 -5.96 -11.01 -7.35
N GLU A 79 -5.33 -11.55 -6.30
CA GLU A 79 -5.98 -11.69 -4.98
C GLU A 79 -6.31 -10.32 -4.35
N LEU A 80 -5.44 -9.31 -4.51
CA LEU A 80 -5.72 -7.94 -4.06
C LEU A 80 -6.93 -7.34 -4.78
N GLU A 81 -7.07 -7.56 -6.09
CA GLU A 81 -8.22 -7.07 -6.86
C GLU A 81 -9.52 -7.80 -6.47
N LYS A 82 -9.48 -9.12 -6.28
CA LYS A 82 -10.64 -9.90 -5.79
C LYS A 82 -11.14 -9.38 -4.45
N ALA A 83 -10.23 -9.00 -3.56
CA ALA A 83 -10.57 -8.44 -2.25
C ALA A 83 -10.99 -6.96 -2.30
N GLY A 84 -10.96 -6.30 -3.47
CA GLY A 84 -11.34 -4.90 -3.60
C GLY A 84 -10.35 -3.93 -2.93
N PHE A 85 -9.06 -4.25 -2.95
CA PHE A 85 -8.01 -3.50 -2.26
C PHE A 85 -8.02 -2.00 -2.57
N ARG A 86 -8.14 -1.62 -3.86
CA ARG A 86 -8.19 -0.22 -4.29
C ARG A 86 -9.37 0.54 -3.68
N GLY A 87 -10.55 -0.08 -3.72
CA GLY A 87 -11.77 0.49 -3.16
C GLY A 87 -11.66 0.68 -1.64
N THR A 88 -11.03 -0.28 -0.94
CA THR A 88 -10.81 -0.19 0.51
C THR A 88 -9.95 1.01 0.89
N LEU A 89 -8.84 1.25 0.17
CA LEU A 89 -8.00 2.42 0.39
C LEU A 89 -8.73 3.74 0.07
N MET A 90 -9.49 3.77 -1.02
CA MET A 90 -10.31 4.95 -1.37
C MET A 90 -11.33 5.26 -0.27
N ASN A 91 -12.00 4.24 0.25
CA ASN A 91 -12.98 4.37 1.33
C ASN A 91 -12.33 4.91 2.61
N ALA A 92 -11.13 4.46 2.97
CA ALA A 92 -10.39 4.96 4.13
C ALA A 92 -10.10 6.47 4.01
N VAL A 93 -9.60 6.92 2.84
CA VAL A 93 -9.33 8.34 2.58
C VAL A 93 -10.62 9.17 2.63
N VAL A 94 -11.70 8.70 2.01
CA VAL A 94 -13.00 9.40 1.99
C VAL A 94 -13.60 9.49 3.39
N ALA A 95 -13.51 8.42 4.18
CA ALA A 95 -13.99 8.39 5.56
C ALA A 95 -13.20 9.36 6.45
N ALA A 96 -11.87 9.36 6.36
CA ALA A 96 -11.03 10.32 7.06
C ALA A 96 -11.36 11.77 6.65
N ALA A 97 -11.61 12.02 5.36
CA ALA A 97 -12.01 13.33 4.84
C ALA A 97 -13.35 13.79 5.39
N LYS A 98 -14.31 12.88 5.46
CA LYS A 98 -15.61 13.15 6.07
C LYS A 98 -15.44 13.48 7.55
N ARG A 99 -14.65 12.69 8.28
CA ARG A 99 -14.44 12.90 9.72
C ARG A 99 -13.73 14.22 10.02
N SER A 100 -12.71 14.59 9.25
CA SER A 100 -12.02 15.88 9.40
C SER A 100 -13.00 17.06 9.27
N ARG A 101 -13.95 16.98 8.32
CA ARG A 101 -15.02 18.00 8.18
C ARG A 101 -16.03 18.03 9.33
N GLU A 102 -16.27 16.90 10.00
CA GLU A 102 -17.18 16.83 11.16
C GLU A 102 -16.56 17.38 12.45
N LEU A 103 -15.23 17.41 12.52
CA LEU A 103 -14.46 17.87 13.68
C LEU A 103 -14.13 19.38 13.63
N SER A 104 -14.47 20.04 12.54
CA SER A 104 -14.20 21.47 12.28
C SER A 104 -15.47 22.28 12.39
#